data_AF-A0AAV0AM30-F1
#
_entry.id   AF-A0AAV0AM30-F1
#
_cell.length_a   1.000
_cell.length_b   1.000
_cell.length_c   1.000
_cell.angle_alpha   90.00
_cell.angle_beta   90.00
_cell.angle_gamma   90.00
#
_symmetry.space_group_name_H-M   'P 1'
#
loop_
_entity.id
_entity.type
_entity.pdbx_description
1 polymer ?
#
loop_
_entity_poly.entity_id
_entity_poly.type
_entity_poly.pdbx_seq_one_letter_code
_entity_poly.pdbx_strand_id
1 'polypeptide(L)'
;MNRLYLLNNTFLSIVIQSLILSSIVVEYSSGIRIHDRDFLRSLSITNKLLSRRKISDQNSHPQVLEALHSLKGCPGEICGTLAGEAVSPLLAGANECAQQDMADKIITAAKTEIKDPEVSKKLISLAIEYRKVERNTFPDFSKQPNVDRNSLFCQKVPKNHELDGLIQAQSSTADPNLFFDPKSTSGSTTLTKGSDR
;
A
#
# COMPACT_ATOMS: atom_id res chain seq x y z
N MET A 1 -40.41 -44.20 -7.60
CA MET A 1 -38.97 -44.04 -7.93
C MET A 1 -38.22 -43.65 -6.66
N ASN A 2 -37.23 -44.48 -6.32
CA ASN A 2 -36.20 -44.49 -5.25
C ASN A 2 -36.24 -43.43 -4.13
N ARG A 3 -36.48 -43.82 -2.85
CA ARG A 3 -35.65 -44.56 -1.84
C ARG A 3 -34.77 -43.62 -1.00
N LEU A 4 -35.33 -43.17 0.13
CA LEU A 4 -34.60 -42.70 1.32
C LEU A 4 -34.46 -43.85 2.33
N TYR A 5 -33.39 -43.75 3.11
CA TYR A 5 -32.86 -44.64 4.14
C TYR A 5 -33.84 -45.00 5.27
N LEU A 6 -33.69 -46.22 5.83
CA LEU A 6 -33.49 -46.50 7.27
C LEU A 6 -33.55 -48.02 7.54
N LEU A 7 -33.02 -48.40 8.72
CA LEU A 7 -33.06 -49.68 9.46
C LEU A 7 -31.71 -50.45 9.44
N ASN A 8 -30.89 -50.28 10.48
CA ASN A 8 -30.92 -50.99 11.78
C ASN A 8 -30.53 -52.46 11.67
N ASN A 9 -29.37 -52.82 12.23
CA ASN A 9 -29.32 -53.85 13.28
C ASN A 9 -27.93 -53.92 13.94
N THR A 10 -27.92 -53.56 15.22
CA THR A 10 -27.28 -54.33 16.29
C THR A 10 -27.03 -55.79 15.92
N PHE A 11 -25.78 -56.26 15.97
CA PHE A 11 -25.35 -57.61 16.36
C PHE A 11 -23.88 -57.78 15.96
N LEU A 12 -22.94 -57.39 16.83
CA LEU A 12 -21.75 -58.19 17.15
C LEU A 12 -20.96 -57.49 18.26
N SER A 13 -21.45 -57.68 19.48
CA SER A 13 -20.63 -57.56 20.66
C SER A 13 -19.65 -58.74 20.66
N ILE A 14 -18.37 -58.48 20.95
CA ILE A 14 -17.42 -59.37 21.64
C ILE A 14 -17.07 -60.63 20.82
N VAL A 15 -15.88 -60.78 20.25
CA VAL A 15 -14.62 -61.21 20.88
C VAL A 15 -13.52 -60.81 19.87
N ILE A 16 -12.44 -60.09 20.17
CA ILE A 16 -11.12 -60.55 20.65
C ILE A 16 -10.29 -59.26 20.58
N GLN A 17 -10.12 -58.49 21.65
CA GLN A 17 -8.97 -58.58 22.54
C GLN A 17 -7.71 -59.16 21.90
N SER A 18 -7.07 -58.39 21.03
CA SER A 18 -5.60 -58.24 20.95
C SER A 18 -5.24 -57.46 19.70
N LEU A 19 -4.88 -56.19 19.87
CA LEU A 19 -3.51 -55.72 19.63
C LEU A 19 -3.50 -54.19 19.63
N ILE A 20 -2.92 -53.65 20.71
CA ILE A 20 -1.90 -52.59 20.69
C ILE A 20 -2.42 -51.22 20.22
N LEU A 21 -2.78 -50.34 21.17
CA LEU A 21 -1.88 -49.40 21.87
C LEU A 21 -1.25 -48.33 20.96
N SER A 22 -1.30 -47.11 21.48
CA SER A 22 -0.77 -45.83 21.00
C SER A 22 -1.69 -45.10 20.00
N SER A 23 -2.26 -43.93 20.29
CA SER A 23 -2.10 -43.02 21.42
C SER A 23 -3.27 -42.02 21.39
N ILE A 24 -4.12 -42.00 22.41
CA ILE A 24 -5.07 -40.90 22.64
C ILE A 24 -5.11 -40.58 24.14
N VAL A 25 -4.72 -39.33 24.42
CA VAL A 25 -5.06 -38.43 25.53
C VAL A 25 -4.42 -38.77 26.90
N VAL A 26 -3.72 -37.78 27.47
CA VAL A 26 -4.15 -37.04 28.66
C VAL A 26 -3.19 -35.86 28.89
N GLU A 27 -3.78 -34.69 28.78
CA GLU A 27 -3.37 -33.36 29.21
C GLU A 27 -3.14 -33.31 30.73
N TYR A 28 -2.07 -32.72 31.26
CA TYR A 28 -2.13 -32.06 32.58
C TYR A 28 -1.03 -31.00 32.79
N SER A 29 -1.53 -29.86 33.25
CA SER A 29 -0.89 -28.60 33.62
C SER A 29 0.36 -28.72 34.50
N SER A 30 1.42 -27.98 34.14
CA SER A 30 2.48 -27.50 35.04
C SER A 30 3.17 -26.30 34.38
N GLY A 31 3.15 -25.16 35.07
CA GLY A 31 3.34 -23.83 34.48
C GLY A 31 4.68 -23.60 33.78
N ILE A 32 4.59 -23.06 32.57
CA ILE A 32 5.70 -22.36 31.93
C ILE A 32 5.57 -20.88 32.30
N ARG A 33 6.35 -20.43 33.29
CA ARG A 33 6.68 -19.00 33.38
C ARG A 33 7.47 -18.67 32.12
N ILE A 34 6.84 -18.02 31.16
CA ILE A 34 7.55 -17.40 30.04
C ILE A 34 8.28 -16.18 30.61
N HIS A 35 9.41 -16.43 31.27
CA HIS A 35 10.48 -15.45 31.44
C HIS A 35 11.41 -15.51 30.22
N ASP A 36 10.84 -15.72 29.04
CA ASP A 36 11.62 -15.71 27.83
C ASP A 36 11.75 -14.27 27.33
N ARG A 37 12.80 -13.61 27.82
CA ARG A 37 13.25 -12.31 27.31
C ARG A 37 13.43 -12.36 25.79
N ASP A 38 13.68 -13.52 25.19
CA ASP A 38 13.93 -13.68 23.77
C ASP A 38 12.64 -13.69 22.94
N PHE A 39 11.50 -14.15 23.49
CA PHE A 39 10.19 -14.00 22.83
C PHE A 39 9.74 -12.53 22.79
N LEU A 40 9.95 -11.78 23.89
CA LEU A 40 9.71 -10.33 23.92
C LEU A 40 10.70 -9.56 23.03
N ARG A 41 11.92 -10.08 22.85
CA ARG A 41 12.90 -9.53 21.90
C ARG A 41 12.50 -9.79 20.45
N SER A 42 11.94 -10.96 20.14
CA SER A 42 11.34 -11.29 18.84
C SER A 42 10.14 -10.39 18.50
N LEU A 43 9.24 -10.14 19.47
CA LEU A 43 8.13 -9.18 19.35
C LEU A 43 8.61 -7.71 19.28
N SER A 44 9.76 -7.38 19.88
CA SER A 44 10.36 -6.04 19.78
C SER A 44 11.10 -5.81 18.46
N ILE A 45 11.68 -6.86 17.85
CA ILE A 45 12.36 -6.78 16.54
C ILE A 45 11.33 -6.70 15.41
N THR A 46 10.19 -7.39 15.53
CA THR A 46 9.09 -7.29 14.55
C THR A 46 8.37 -5.94 14.60
N ASN A 47 8.30 -5.27 15.77
CA ASN A 47 7.79 -3.89 15.86
C ASN A 47 8.73 -2.82 15.26
N LYS A 48 10.01 -3.15 15.01
CA LYS A 48 10.95 -2.24 14.32
C LYS A 48 10.78 -2.22 12.80
N LEU A 49 10.03 -3.17 12.23
CA LEU A 49 9.90 -3.36 10.77
C LEU A 49 8.54 -2.95 10.20
N LEU A 50 7.72 -2.26 10.99
CA LEU A 50 6.65 -1.42 10.47
C LEU A 50 7.09 0.02 10.65
N SER A 51 7.97 0.49 9.76
CA SER A 51 8.33 1.90 9.68
C SER A 51 7.02 2.71 9.63
N ARG A 52 6.73 3.46 10.70
CA ARG A 52 5.49 4.24 10.78
C ARG A 52 5.55 5.22 9.62
N ARG A 53 4.67 5.05 8.64
CA ARG A 53 4.51 6.02 7.56
C ARG A 53 3.56 7.08 8.06
N LYS A 54 3.92 8.35 7.92
CA LYS A 54 2.91 9.40 8.00
C LYS A 54 2.14 9.35 6.70
N ILE A 55 0.85 9.13 6.85
CA ILE A 55 -0.10 9.21 5.75
C ILE A 55 -0.40 10.70 5.52
N SER A 56 -0.53 11.16 4.27
CA SER A 56 -0.84 12.56 3.91
C SER A 56 -1.85 13.19 4.86
N ASP A 57 -1.60 14.45 5.23
CA ASP A 57 -2.39 15.19 6.23
C ASP A 57 -3.86 15.37 5.82
N GLN A 58 -4.12 15.41 4.52
CA GLN A 58 -5.45 15.70 3.98
C GLN A 58 -5.99 14.63 3.02
N ASN A 59 -5.18 13.66 2.60
CA ASN A 59 -5.57 12.69 1.58
C ASN A 59 -4.94 11.30 1.81
N SER A 60 -5.31 10.65 2.92
CA SER A 60 -4.87 9.28 3.20
C SER A 60 -5.25 8.26 2.13
N HIS A 61 -6.34 8.54 1.43
CA HIS A 61 -6.73 7.88 0.20
C HIS A 61 -7.23 8.96 -0.76
N PRO A 62 -6.40 9.43 -1.71
CA PRO A 62 -6.80 10.48 -2.62
C PRO A 62 -8.03 10.06 -3.43
N GLN A 63 -9.09 10.86 -3.38
CA GLN A 63 -10.38 10.57 -4.05
C GLN A 63 -10.22 10.33 -5.56
N VAL A 64 -9.19 10.93 -6.16
CA VAL A 64 -8.83 10.72 -7.56
C VAL A 64 -8.54 9.25 -7.90
N LEU A 65 -8.05 8.43 -6.97
CA LEU A 65 -7.80 7.01 -7.22
C LEU A 65 -9.11 6.23 -7.40
N GLU A 66 -10.10 6.51 -6.54
CA GLU A 66 -11.44 5.93 -6.68
C GLU A 66 -12.14 6.48 -7.93
N ALA A 67 -11.99 7.77 -8.22
CA ALA A 67 -12.55 8.38 -9.42
C ALA A 67 -11.93 7.82 -10.71
N LEU A 68 -10.64 7.48 -10.71
CA LEU A 68 -9.98 6.76 -11.80
C LEU A 68 -10.57 5.36 -11.97
N HIS A 69 -10.69 4.60 -10.88
CA HIS A 69 -11.21 3.23 -10.90
C HIS A 69 -12.68 3.16 -11.36
N SER A 70 -13.52 4.08 -10.89
CA SER A 70 -14.98 4.10 -11.11
C SER A 70 -15.44 4.96 -12.30
N LEU A 71 -14.51 5.43 -13.14
CA LEU A 71 -14.83 6.30 -14.28
C LEU A 71 -15.78 5.61 -15.27
N LYS A 72 -17.05 6.05 -15.25
CA LYS A 72 -18.09 5.52 -16.15
C LYS A 72 -17.71 5.67 -17.61
N GLY A 73 -17.78 4.57 -18.36
CA GLY A 73 -17.47 4.53 -19.79
C GLY A 73 -16.01 4.20 -20.10
N CYS A 74 -15.16 4.07 -19.09
CA CYS A 74 -13.81 3.55 -19.26
C CYS A 74 -13.80 2.01 -19.16
N PRO A 75 -13.13 1.29 -20.07
CA PRO A 75 -12.92 -0.14 -19.94
C PRO A 75 -12.22 -0.49 -18.62
N GLY A 76 -12.72 -1.50 -17.92
CA GLY A 76 -12.20 -1.91 -16.60
C GLY A 76 -10.76 -2.39 -16.67
N GLU A 77 -10.36 -3.02 -17.77
CA GLU A 77 -8.98 -3.47 -17.99
C GLU A 77 -7.99 -2.30 -18.09
N ILE A 78 -8.47 -1.13 -18.51
CA ILE A 78 -7.66 0.09 -18.62
C ILE A 78 -7.71 0.86 -17.31
N CYS A 79 -8.89 1.37 -16.94
CA CYS A 79 -9.02 2.26 -15.77
C CYS A 79 -8.78 1.52 -14.44
N GLY A 80 -9.18 0.25 -14.32
CA GLY A 80 -8.88 -0.55 -13.15
C GLY A 80 -7.38 -0.80 -12.98
N THR A 81 -6.68 -1.10 -14.07
CA THR A 81 -5.21 -1.28 -14.07
C THR A 81 -4.51 0.04 -13.73
N LEU A 82 -4.86 1.13 -14.40
CA LEU A 82 -4.26 2.45 -14.15
C LEU A 82 -4.48 2.90 -12.70
N ALA A 83 -5.68 2.69 -12.14
CA ALA A 83 -5.98 3.04 -10.76
C ALA A 83 -5.15 2.20 -9.76
N GLY A 84 -5.02 0.89 -9.99
CA GLY A 84 -4.20 0.01 -9.16
C GLY A 84 -2.71 0.38 -9.18
N GLU A 85 -2.18 0.68 -10.36
CA GLU A 85 -0.79 1.12 -10.53
C GLU A 85 -0.54 2.49 -9.90
N ALA A 86 -1.53 3.39 -9.91
CA ALA A 86 -1.43 4.74 -9.36
C ALA A 86 -1.28 4.80 -7.83
N VAL A 87 -1.47 3.70 -7.11
CA VAL A 87 -1.25 3.66 -5.65
C VAL A 87 0.25 3.74 -5.32
N SER A 88 1.07 2.94 -6.01
CA SER A 88 2.48 2.77 -5.65
C SER A 88 3.31 4.08 -5.72
N PRO A 89 3.16 4.93 -6.75
CA PRO A 89 3.90 6.19 -6.83
C PRO A 89 3.62 7.19 -5.72
N LEU A 90 2.47 7.08 -5.04
CA LEU A 90 2.11 7.95 -3.92
C LEU A 90 2.72 7.50 -2.59
N LEU A 91 3.34 6.33 -2.55
CA LEU A 91 4.02 5.83 -1.36
C LEU A 91 5.38 6.52 -1.15
N ALA A 92 5.77 6.62 0.12
CA ALA A 92 6.98 7.34 0.53
C ALA A 92 8.27 6.83 -0.14
N GLY A 93 8.41 5.52 -0.33
CA GLY A 93 9.60 4.92 -0.94
C GLY A 93 9.65 4.96 -2.47
N ALA A 94 8.62 5.49 -3.15
CA ALA A 94 8.64 5.55 -4.60
C ALA A 94 9.61 6.64 -5.10
N ASN A 95 10.16 6.44 -6.30
CA ASN A 95 11.05 7.41 -6.95
C ASN A 95 10.42 8.82 -7.01
N GLU A 96 11.25 9.87 -6.95
CA GLU A 96 10.86 11.28 -6.99
C GLU A 96 9.93 11.62 -8.17
N CYS A 97 10.12 10.97 -9.33
CA CYS A 97 9.36 11.20 -10.55
C CYS A 97 8.22 10.21 -10.80
N ALA A 98 8.06 9.17 -9.98
CA ALA A 98 7.11 8.09 -10.22
C ALA A 98 5.66 8.60 -10.38
N GLN A 99 5.25 9.59 -9.59
CA GLN A 99 3.90 10.15 -9.67
C GLN A 99 3.67 10.89 -10.99
N GLN A 100 4.67 11.62 -11.49
CA GLN A 100 4.57 12.30 -12.78
C GLN A 100 4.54 11.29 -13.93
N ASP A 101 5.42 10.29 -13.90
CA ASP A 101 5.45 9.24 -14.91
C ASP A 101 4.13 8.46 -14.98
N MET A 102 3.48 8.25 -13.84
CA MET A 102 2.16 7.63 -13.78
C MET A 102 1.07 8.55 -14.33
N ALA A 103 1.08 9.85 -14.00
CA ALA A 103 0.15 10.82 -14.58
C ALA A 103 0.31 10.88 -16.11
N ASP A 104 1.55 10.86 -16.60
CA ASP A 104 1.88 10.77 -18.03
C ASP A 104 1.34 9.49 -18.67
N LYS A 105 1.44 8.36 -17.97
CA LYS A 105 0.89 7.08 -18.42
C LYS A 105 -0.64 7.16 -18.56
N ILE A 106 -1.33 7.74 -17.57
CA ILE A 106 -2.79 7.92 -17.61
C ILE A 106 -3.20 8.80 -18.79
N ILE A 107 -2.52 9.94 -19.01
CA ILE A 107 -2.82 10.84 -20.15
C ILE A 107 -2.53 10.14 -21.48
N THR A 108 -1.43 9.40 -21.57
CA THR A 108 -1.10 8.65 -22.79
C THR A 108 -2.21 7.64 -23.11
N ALA A 109 -2.61 6.82 -22.13
CA ALA A 109 -3.69 5.85 -22.29
C ALA A 109 -5.02 6.53 -22.66
N ALA A 110 -5.33 7.68 -22.05
CA ALA A 110 -6.51 8.46 -22.41
C ALA A 110 -6.51 8.89 -23.88
N LYS A 111 -5.34 9.25 -24.43
CA LYS A 111 -5.19 9.68 -25.84
C LYS A 111 -5.15 8.51 -26.82
N THR A 112 -4.66 7.34 -26.42
CA THR A 112 -4.37 6.23 -27.35
C THR A 112 -5.35 5.06 -27.25
N GLU A 113 -5.92 4.79 -26.07
CA GLU A 113 -6.69 3.58 -25.80
C GLU A 113 -8.19 3.87 -25.57
N ILE A 114 -8.54 5.09 -25.15
CA ILE A 114 -9.93 5.49 -24.92
C ILE A 114 -10.53 6.09 -26.20
N LYS A 115 -11.55 5.42 -26.73
CA LYS A 115 -12.24 5.83 -27.98
C LYS A 115 -13.31 6.90 -27.79
N ASP A 116 -13.92 6.95 -26.60
CA ASP A 116 -14.93 7.95 -26.28
C ASP A 116 -14.22 9.26 -25.88
N PRO A 117 -14.42 10.36 -26.63
CA PRO A 117 -13.73 11.62 -26.38
C PRO A 117 -14.08 12.25 -25.01
N GLU A 118 -15.30 12.04 -24.52
CA GLU A 118 -15.72 12.57 -23.22
C GLU A 118 -15.08 11.80 -22.06
N VAL A 119 -14.94 10.47 -22.21
CA VAL A 119 -14.22 9.64 -21.24
C VAL A 119 -12.73 9.98 -21.27
N SER A 120 -12.13 10.13 -22.46
CA SER A 120 -10.74 10.53 -22.63
C SER A 120 -10.44 11.85 -21.92
N LYS A 121 -11.27 12.88 -22.14
CA LYS A 121 -11.13 14.19 -21.49
C LYS A 121 -11.23 14.10 -19.96
N LYS A 122 -12.18 13.31 -19.44
CA LYS A 122 -12.30 13.08 -17.99
C LYS A 122 -11.08 12.38 -17.42
N LEU A 123 -10.56 11.37 -18.11
CA LEU A 123 -9.38 10.63 -17.69
C LEU A 123 -8.12 11.52 -17.65
N ILE A 124 -7.95 12.41 -18.63
CA ILE A 124 -6.89 13.44 -18.62
C ILE A 124 -7.05 14.38 -17.42
N SER A 125 -8.28 14.84 -17.14
CA SER A 125 -8.56 15.70 -15.98
C SER A 125 -8.19 15.02 -14.66
N LEU A 126 -8.49 13.73 -14.53
CA LEU A 126 -8.11 12.94 -13.34
C LEU A 126 -6.59 12.78 -13.23
N ALA A 127 -5.87 12.62 -14.35
CA ALA A 127 -4.41 12.57 -14.32
C ALA A 127 -3.78 13.88 -13.82
N ILE A 128 -4.35 15.02 -14.23
CA ILE A 128 -3.93 16.36 -13.76
C ILE A 128 -4.19 16.50 -12.25
N GLU A 129 -5.34 16.07 -11.77
CA GLU A 129 -5.65 16.05 -10.34
C GLU A 129 -4.68 15.14 -9.58
N TYR A 130 -4.47 13.92 -10.07
CA TYR A 130 -3.56 12.95 -9.52
C TYR A 130 -2.12 13.47 -9.45
N ARG A 131 -1.65 14.26 -10.43
CA ARG A 131 -0.31 14.86 -10.37
C ARG A 131 -0.12 15.80 -9.18
N LYS A 132 -1.20 16.43 -8.72
CA LYS A 132 -1.20 17.43 -7.65
C LYS A 132 -1.42 16.85 -6.25
N VAL A 133 -1.83 15.59 -6.12
CA VAL A 133 -2.08 15.02 -4.79
C VAL A 133 -0.78 14.90 -3.99
N GLU A 134 -0.89 15.04 -2.68
CA GLU A 134 0.23 14.88 -1.76
C GLU A 134 0.74 13.44 -1.79
N ARG A 135 2.06 13.28 -1.75
CA ARG A 135 2.72 11.99 -1.59
C ARG A 135 2.98 11.73 -0.12
N ASN A 136 2.85 10.47 0.30
CA ASN A 136 3.30 10.07 1.62
C ASN A 136 4.81 10.29 1.76
N THR A 137 5.27 10.64 2.95
CA THR A 137 6.69 10.73 3.29
C THR A 137 6.95 10.11 4.66
N PHE A 138 8.20 9.76 4.94
CA PHE A 138 8.58 9.35 6.28
C PHE A 138 8.95 10.60 7.09
N PRO A 139 8.37 10.82 8.29
CA PRO A 139 8.91 11.77 9.25
C PRO A 139 10.33 11.40 9.67
N ASP A 140 11.11 12.37 10.13
CA ASP A 140 12.38 12.11 10.81
C ASP A 140 12.11 11.62 12.24
N PHE A 141 12.16 10.30 12.40
CA PHE A 141 11.98 9.60 13.68
C PHE A 141 13.18 9.70 14.63
N SER A 142 14.28 10.32 14.21
CA SER A 142 15.44 10.56 15.09
C SER A 142 15.26 11.77 16.00
N LYS A 143 14.23 12.59 15.76
CA LYS A 143 13.90 13.81 16.51
C LYS A 143 12.67 13.60 17.37
N GLN A 144 12.59 14.29 18.51
CA GLN A 144 11.41 14.32 19.37
C GLN A 144 11.01 15.79 19.66
N PRO A 145 9.82 16.25 19.22
CA PRO A 145 8.84 15.52 18.41
C PRO A 145 9.39 15.16 17.01
N ASN A 146 8.83 14.10 16.41
CA ASN A 146 9.19 13.72 15.03
C ASN A 146 8.97 14.92 14.10
N VAL A 147 9.89 15.11 13.15
CA VAL A 147 9.83 16.25 12.21
C VAL A 147 9.28 15.77 10.87
N ASP A 148 8.23 16.42 10.38
CA ASP A 148 7.65 16.13 9.07
C ASP A 148 8.56 16.60 7.94
N ARG A 149 8.51 15.92 6.80
CA ARG A 149 9.36 16.17 5.64
C ARG A 149 8.56 16.16 4.35
N ASN A 150 8.95 17.01 3.42
CA ASN A 150 8.36 17.10 2.10
C ASN A 150 8.83 15.98 1.18
N SER A 151 8.04 15.67 0.16
CA SER A 151 8.45 14.78 -0.93
C SER A 151 9.34 15.53 -1.91
N LEU A 152 10.38 14.88 -2.45
CA LEU A 152 11.21 15.51 -3.49
C LEU A 152 10.40 15.83 -4.74
N PHE A 153 10.68 17.00 -5.33
CA PHE A 153 10.13 17.38 -6.62
C PHE A 153 10.79 16.58 -7.74
N CYS A 154 9.99 16.21 -8.73
CA CYS A 154 10.51 15.62 -9.95
C CYS A 154 11.19 16.70 -10.79
N GLN A 155 12.44 16.47 -11.19
CA GLN A 155 13.22 17.37 -12.06
C GLN A 155 13.09 17.02 -13.55
N LYS A 156 12.39 15.93 -13.87
CA LYS A 156 12.17 15.47 -15.24
C LYS A 156 11.05 16.30 -15.87
N VAL A 157 11.21 16.68 -17.13
CA VAL A 157 10.14 17.29 -17.93
C VAL A 157 9.04 16.24 -18.20
N PRO A 158 7.75 16.56 -18.03
CA PRO A 158 6.67 15.62 -18.32
C PRO A 158 6.62 15.29 -19.82
N LYS A 159 6.12 14.10 -20.14
CA LYS A 159 5.93 13.67 -21.53
C LYS A 159 4.74 14.38 -22.18
N ASN A 160 3.71 14.65 -21.39
CA ASN A 160 2.47 15.29 -21.82
C ASN A 160 2.40 16.73 -21.28
N HIS A 161 2.22 17.69 -22.18
CA HIS A 161 2.16 19.13 -21.87
C HIS A 161 1.05 19.52 -20.89
N GLU A 162 0.01 18.69 -20.74
CA GLU A 162 -1.04 18.88 -19.74
C GLU A 162 -0.51 18.87 -18.29
N LEU A 163 0.70 18.35 -18.08
CA LEU A 163 1.38 18.32 -16.78
C LEU A 163 2.42 19.42 -16.60
N ASP A 164 2.59 20.32 -17.57
CA ASP A 164 3.61 21.37 -17.52
C ASP A 164 3.41 22.28 -16.31
N GLY A 165 4.49 22.48 -15.54
CA GLY A 165 4.49 23.31 -14.34
C GLY A 165 3.73 22.72 -13.15
N LEU A 166 3.16 21.51 -13.26
CA LEU A 166 2.46 20.87 -12.15
C LEU A 166 3.44 20.15 -11.22
N ILE A 167 3.31 20.44 -9.93
CA ILE A 167 4.02 19.78 -8.84
C ILE A 167 3.03 19.16 -7.87
N GLN A 168 3.47 18.12 -7.16
CA GLN A 168 2.66 17.53 -6.11
C GLN A 168 2.51 18.48 -4.93
N ALA A 169 1.37 18.39 -4.25
CA ALA A 169 1.18 19.02 -2.96
C ALA A 169 2.18 18.47 -1.94
N GLN A 170 2.45 19.28 -0.92
CA GLN A 170 3.34 18.97 0.19
C GLN A 170 2.56 19.04 1.50
N SER A 171 3.06 18.35 2.53
CA SER A 171 2.46 18.40 3.86
C SER A 171 2.43 19.83 4.38
N SER A 172 1.28 20.26 4.90
CA SER A 172 1.10 21.61 5.45
C SER A 172 1.88 21.86 6.74
N THR A 173 2.34 20.79 7.40
CA THR A 173 3.06 20.85 8.68
C THR A 173 4.56 20.64 8.53
N ALA A 174 5.05 20.25 7.35
CA ALA A 174 6.47 20.07 7.08
C ALA A 174 7.18 21.41 6.89
N ASP A 175 8.41 21.51 7.40
CA ASP A 175 9.29 22.65 7.10
C ASP A 175 9.56 22.68 5.58
N PRO A 176 9.31 23.80 4.88
CA PRO A 176 9.47 23.90 3.42
C PRO A 176 10.90 23.68 2.91
N ASN A 177 11.89 23.63 3.82
CA ASN A 177 13.29 23.37 3.50
C ASN A 177 13.70 21.91 3.74
N LEU A 178 12.87 21.09 4.39
CA LEU A 178 13.22 19.71 4.73
C LEU A 178 12.48 18.71 3.82
N PHE A 179 13.25 17.83 3.20
CA PHE A 179 12.77 16.83 2.26
C PHE A 179 13.18 15.43 2.68
N PHE A 180 12.33 14.45 2.39
CA PHE A 180 12.63 13.04 2.55
C PHE A 180 13.39 12.52 1.33
N ASP A 181 14.49 11.79 1.54
CA ASP A 181 15.20 11.10 0.46
C ASP A 181 14.65 9.68 0.23
N PRO A 182 13.94 9.42 -0.89
CA PRO A 182 13.42 8.09 -1.20
C PRO A 182 14.50 7.05 -1.50
N LYS A 183 15.75 7.46 -1.75
CA LYS A 183 16.89 6.57 -1.99
C LYS A 183 17.55 6.11 -0.67
N SER A 184 17.19 6.72 0.46
CA SER A 184 17.68 6.35 1.77
C SER A 184 17.13 4.99 2.20
N THR A 185 18.00 3.98 2.31
CA THR A 185 17.63 2.63 2.76
C THR A 185 17.12 2.57 4.20
N SER A 186 17.46 3.56 5.03
CA SER A 186 17.03 3.66 6.43
C SER A 186 15.80 4.55 6.62
N GLY A 187 15.32 5.23 5.56
CA GLY A 187 14.24 6.20 5.65
C GLY A 187 14.56 7.41 6.55
N SER A 188 15.81 7.57 6.99
CA SER A 188 16.19 8.55 8.02
C SER A 188 16.84 9.79 7.42
N THR A 189 17.26 9.76 6.16
CA THR A 189 17.95 10.90 5.53
C THR A 189 16.99 12.05 5.24
N THR A 190 17.36 13.23 5.76
CA THR A 190 16.71 14.51 5.45
C THR A 190 17.58 15.31 4.51
N LEU A 191 17.01 15.75 3.40
CA LEU A 191 17.65 16.66 2.46
C LEU A 191 17.19 18.09 2.75
N THR A 192 18.08 19.03 2.46
CA THR A 192 17.76 20.46 2.59
C THR A 192 17.53 21.04 1.21
N LYS A 193 16.62 22.01 1.09
CA LYS A 193 16.36 22.66 -0.20
C LYS A 193 17.65 23.17 -0.85
N GLY A 194 17.90 22.79 -2.10
CA GLY A 194 19.11 23.17 -2.84
C GLY A 194 20.34 22.30 -2.55
N SER A 195 20.20 21.22 -1.76
CA SER A 195 21.25 20.22 -1.56
C SER A 195 21.29 19.15 -2.66
N ASP A 196 20.39 19.23 -3.65
CA ASP A 196 20.41 18.46 -4.89
C ASP A 196 21.44 19.05 -5.86
N ARG A 197 22.72 18.84 -5.55
CA ARG A 197 23.83 19.04 -6.49
C ARG A 197 24.42 17.70 -6.91
#